data_AF-A0A8X6WGG9-F1
#
_entry.id   AF-A0A8X6WGG9-F1
#
_cell.length_a   1.000
_cell.length_b   1.000
_cell.length_c   1.000
_cell.angle_alpha   90.00
_cell.angle_beta   90.00
_cell.angle_gamma   90.00
#
_symmetry.space_group_name_H-M   'P 1'
#
loop_
_entity.id
_entity.type
_entity.pdbx_description
1 polymer ?
#
loop_
_entity_poly.entity_id
_entity_poly.type
_entity_poly.pdbx_seq_one_letter_code
_entity_poly.pdbx_strand_id
1 'polypeptide(L)'
;MFKNCRKEDLRIVALELGETVAEKVTIVELTEIIKENKYFKEDVEFVKELIQYTIEDHNERTGEGCNTLDALVKSVRILTVKVPNRPEGWAFFFASLERAFVSKNVPEKFKSEILLNLLGEKASNVLTYVKDDELNNYEQLKSIILREYEPSANQFLEQFKSYASSK
;
A
#
# COMPACT_ATOMS: atom_id res chain seq x y z
N MET A 1 -23.59 9.49 4.81
CA MET A 1 -23.00 10.54 3.98
C MET A 1 -21.59 10.87 4.44
N PHE A 2 -21.40 11.50 5.60
CA PHE A 2 -20.07 11.93 6.05
C PHE A 2 -19.26 10.91 6.87
N LYS A 3 -19.53 9.61 6.73
CA LYS A 3 -18.79 8.59 7.51
C LYS A 3 -17.36 8.52 6.95
N ASN A 4 -16.37 8.62 7.83
CA ASN A 4 -14.93 8.62 7.52
C ASN A 4 -14.37 9.88 6.81
N CYS A 5 -15.13 10.97 6.70
CA CYS A 5 -14.59 12.24 6.20
C CYS A 5 -13.69 12.91 7.26
N ARG A 6 -12.52 13.40 6.85
CA ARG A 6 -11.66 14.17 7.76
C ARG A 6 -12.22 15.56 7.95
N LYS A 7 -11.84 16.19 9.06
CA LYS A 7 -12.20 17.58 9.37
C LYS A 7 -11.77 18.55 8.27
N GLU A 8 -10.59 18.31 7.68
CA GLU A 8 -10.03 19.14 6.60
C GLU A 8 -10.85 19.02 5.32
N ASP A 9 -11.19 17.79 4.91
CA ASP A 9 -12.02 17.52 3.73
C ASP A 9 -13.38 18.23 3.85
N LEU A 10 -14.06 18.09 5.00
CA LEU A 10 -15.34 18.75 5.25
C LEU A 10 -15.24 20.28 5.25
N ARG A 11 -14.09 20.82 5.70
CA ARG A 11 -13.85 22.26 5.68
C ARG A 11 -13.72 22.78 4.24
N ILE A 12 -13.02 22.04 3.37
CA ILE A 12 -12.89 22.39 1.96
C ILE A 12 -14.27 22.33 1.28
N VAL A 13 -15.03 21.26 1.49
CA VAL A 13 -16.39 21.11 0.94
C VAL A 13 -17.29 22.28 1.36
N ALA A 14 -17.27 22.69 2.63
CA ALA A 14 -18.06 23.83 3.09
C ALA A 14 -17.66 25.13 2.38
N LEU A 15 -16.35 25.37 2.17
CA LEU A 15 -15.88 26.54 1.43
C LEU A 15 -16.29 26.50 -0.06
N GLU A 16 -16.24 25.34 -0.70
CA GLU A 16 -16.64 25.16 -2.11
C GLU A 16 -18.15 25.32 -2.31
N LEU A 17 -18.95 24.97 -1.30
CA LEU A 17 -20.39 25.27 -1.27
C LEU A 17 -20.71 26.76 -1.01
N GLY A 18 -19.68 27.59 -0.83
CA GLY A 18 -19.79 29.02 -0.60
C GLY A 18 -20.06 29.41 0.86
N GLU A 19 -19.91 28.47 1.80
CA GLU A 19 -20.12 28.73 3.22
C GLU A 19 -18.88 29.35 3.86
N THR A 20 -19.10 30.18 4.88
CA THR A 20 -17.99 30.79 5.63
C THR A 20 -17.67 29.95 6.87
N VAL A 21 -16.44 29.47 6.97
CA VAL A 21 -16.04 28.55 8.06
C VAL A 21 -15.09 29.23 9.05
N ALA A 22 -15.48 29.26 10.33
CA ALA A 22 -14.66 29.77 11.41
C ALA A 22 -13.37 28.94 11.61
N GLU A 23 -12.32 29.59 12.14
CA GLU A 23 -11.02 28.93 12.37
C GLU A 23 -11.11 27.79 13.40
N LYS A 24 -11.92 27.98 14.44
CA LYS A 24 -12.20 26.98 15.47
C LYS A 24 -13.59 26.39 15.28
N VAL A 25 -13.74 25.54 14.26
CA VAL A 25 -14.96 24.77 14.00
C VAL A 25 -14.75 23.29 14.34
N THR A 26 -15.78 22.58 14.75
CA THR A 26 -15.78 21.13 14.99
C THR A 26 -16.28 20.36 13.77
N ILE A 27 -16.05 19.04 13.75
CA ILE A 27 -16.59 18.17 12.68
C ILE A 27 -18.13 18.22 12.66
N VAL A 28 -18.76 18.23 13.83
CA VAL A 28 -20.23 18.26 13.95
C VAL A 28 -20.79 19.53 13.32
N GLU A 29 -20.24 20.69 13.70
CA GLU A 29 -20.64 21.99 13.13
C GLU A 29 -20.43 22.05 11.62
N LEU A 30 -19.31 21.53 11.09
CA LEU A 30 -19.08 21.43 9.65
C LEU A 30 -20.16 20.59 8.95
N THR A 31 -20.52 19.44 9.52
CA THR A 31 -21.57 18.60 8.92
C THR A 31 -22.95 19.24 8.96
N GLU A 32 -23.23 20.07 9.98
CA GLU A 32 -24.48 20.83 10.08
C GLU A 32 -24.52 21.95 9.03
N ILE A 33 -23.44 22.71 8.89
CA ILE A 33 -23.29 23.75 7.86
C ILE A 33 -23.54 23.16 6.47
N ILE A 34 -22.91 22.04 6.14
CA ILE A 34 -23.09 21.39 4.84
C ILE A 34 -24.53 20.90 4.65
N LYS A 35 -25.18 20.36 5.69
CA LYS A 35 -26.58 19.89 5.60
C LYS A 35 -27.58 21.02 5.45
N GLU A 36 -27.31 22.19 6.04
CA GLU A 36 -28.20 23.34 5.98
C GLU A 36 -28.08 24.12 4.67
N ASN A 37 -26.99 23.94 3.93
CA ASN A 37 -26.73 24.57 2.65
C ASN A 37 -27.80 24.23 1.59
N LYS A 38 -28.12 25.21 0.74
CA LYS A 38 -29.15 25.07 -0.30
C LYS A 38 -28.88 23.92 -1.28
N TYR A 39 -27.62 23.71 -1.69
CA TYR A 39 -27.25 22.67 -2.63
C TYR A 39 -27.43 21.28 -2.01
N PHE A 40 -27.22 21.15 -0.71
CA PHE A 40 -27.49 19.89 -0.02
C PHE A 40 -28.99 19.56 0.02
N LYS A 41 -29.84 20.57 0.17
CA LYS A 41 -31.31 20.39 0.22
C LYS A 41 -31.91 20.16 -1.17
N GLU A 42 -31.35 20.77 -2.20
CA GLU A 42 -31.84 20.69 -3.59
C GLU A 42 -31.24 19.49 -4.35
N ASP A 43 -29.94 19.26 -4.22
CA ASP A 43 -29.19 18.23 -4.96
C ASP A 43 -28.15 17.54 -4.05
N VAL A 44 -28.64 16.56 -3.29
CA VAL A 44 -27.81 15.73 -2.42
C VAL A 44 -26.72 14.98 -3.20
N GLU A 45 -26.99 14.62 -4.46
CA GLU A 45 -26.04 13.82 -5.25
C GLU A 45 -24.84 14.65 -5.69
N PHE A 46 -25.08 15.90 -6.13
CA PHE A 46 -24.02 16.87 -6.37
C PHE A 46 -23.11 17.03 -5.15
N VAL A 47 -23.69 17.16 -3.94
CA VAL A 47 -22.87 17.32 -2.73
C VAL A 47 -22.09 16.05 -2.38
N LYS A 48 -22.63 14.86 -2.66
CA LYS A 48 -21.86 13.61 -2.52
C LYS A 48 -20.69 13.55 -3.50
N GLU A 49 -20.90 13.92 -4.76
CA GLU A 49 -19.83 13.98 -5.77
C GLU A 49 -18.75 14.98 -5.37
N LEU A 50 -19.13 16.14 -4.86
CA LEU A 50 -18.21 17.16 -4.36
C LEU A 50 -17.35 16.65 -3.20
N ILE A 51 -17.96 15.96 -2.24
CA ILE A 51 -17.26 15.34 -1.11
C ILE A 51 -16.27 14.28 -1.63
N GLN A 52 -16.71 13.44 -2.56
CA GLN A 52 -15.87 12.40 -3.14
C GLN A 52 -14.65 13.00 -3.86
N TYR A 53 -14.88 14.01 -4.70
CA TYR A 53 -13.83 14.75 -5.40
C TYR A 53 -12.84 15.39 -4.42
N THR A 54 -13.33 16.05 -3.37
CA THR A 54 -12.46 16.69 -2.36
C THR A 54 -11.57 15.67 -1.64
N ILE A 55 -12.12 14.51 -1.29
CA ILE A 55 -11.37 13.43 -0.65
C ILE A 55 -10.30 12.89 -1.61
N GLU A 56 -10.65 12.69 -2.88
CA GLU A 56 -9.73 12.22 -3.92
C GLU A 56 -8.58 13.22 -4.16
N ASP A 57 -8.89 14.50 -4.31
CA ASP A 57 -7.89 15.56 -4.50
C ASP A 57 -6.99 15.75 -3.25
N HIS A 58 -7.55 15.70 -2.05
CA HIS A 58 -6.76 15.72 -0.80
C HIS A 58 -5.84 14.50 -0.73
N ASN A 59 -6.35 13.32 -1.08
CA ASN A 59 -5.56 12.11 -1.15
C ASN A 59 -4.43 12.22 -2.19
N GLU A 60 -4.68 12.77 -3.38
CA GLU A 60 -3.65 12.98 -4.40
C GLU A 60 -2.54 13.94 -3.90
N ARG A 61 -2.93 15.04 -3.25
CA ARG A 61 -1.99 16.03 -2.69
C ARG A 61 -1.16 15.49 -1.52
N THR A 62 -1.75 14.62 -0.71
CA THR A 62 -1.08 13.99 0.45
C THR A 62 -0.36 12.69 0.09
N GLY A 63 -0.50 12.20 -1.14
CA GLY A 63 0.06 10.92 -1.59
C GLY A 63 -0.74 9.70 -1.15
N GLU A 64 -1.89 9.89 -0.51
CA GLU A 64 -2.84 8.85 -0.12
C GLU A 64 -3.76 8.41 -1.29
N GLY A 65 -3.70 9.08 -2.45
CA GLY A 65 -4.56 8.85 -3.62
C GLY A 65 -4.15 7.69 -4.52
N CYS A 66 -2.96 7.11 -4.30
CA CYS A 66 -2.44 6.00 -5.10
C CYS A 66 -2.76 4.62 -4.49
N ASN A 67 -3.83 4.50 -3.70
CA ASN A 67 -4.10 3.31 -2.88
C ASN A 67 -4.79 2.15 -3.60
N THR A 68 -4.96 2.20 -4.93
CA THR A 68 -5.37 0.99 -5.65
C THR A 68 -4.19 0.02 -5.67
N LEU A 69 -4.44 -1.23 -5.30
CA LEU A 69 -3.40 -2.26 -5.24
C LEU A 69 -2.61 -2.32 -6.56
N ASP A 70 -3.27 -2.25 -7.71
CA ASP A 70 -2.62 -2.24 -9.02
C ASP A 70 -1.63 -1.08 -9.22
N ALA A 71 -1.97 0.13 -8.76
CA ALA A 71 -1.09 1.29 -8.86
C ALA A 71 0.11 1.15 -7.92
N LEU A 72 -0.12 0.62 -6.70
CA LEU A 72 0.95 0.29 -5.77
C LEU A 72 1.87 -0.81 -6.33
N VAL A 73 1.32 -1.89 -6.89
CA VAL A 73 2.08 -2.97 -7.53
C VAL A 73 2.95 -2.41 -8.66
N LYS A 74 2.39 -1.58 -9.54
CA LYS A 74 3.14 -0.97 -10.66
C LYS A 74 4.26 -0.07 -10.16
N SER A 75 3.96 0.83 -9.21
CA SER A 75 4.95 1.79 -8.71
C SER A 75 6.06 1.12 -7.89
N VAL A 76 5.73 0.15 -7.04
CA VAL A 76 6.70 -0.65 -6.29
C VAL A 76 7.55 -1.48 -7.25
N ARG A 77 6.97 -2.08 -8.29
CA ARG A 77 7.70 -2.86 -9.31
C ARG A 77 8.76 -2.02 -10.03
N ILE A 78 8.49 -0.75 -10.32
CA ILE A 78 9.45 0.16 -10.96
C ILE A 78 10.64 0.46 -10.02
N LEU A 79 10.39 0.56 -8.71
CA LEU A 79 11.39 0.92 -7.70
C LEU A 79 12.14 -0.27 -7.11
N THR A 80 11.64 -1.49 -7.32
CA THR A 80 12.23 -2.71 -6.79
C THR A 80 13.11 -3.38 -7.85
N VAL A 81 14.27 -3.89 -7.43
CA VAL A 81 15.11 -4.71 -8.31
C VAL A 81 14.36 -5.97 -8.77
N LYS A 82 14.78 -6.56 -9.89
CA LYS A 82 14.15 -7.77 -10.43
C LYS A 82 14.23 -8.93 -9.42
N VAL A 83 13.20 -9.78 -9.44
CA VAL A 83 13.15 -11.00 -8.62
C VAL A 83 14.39 -11.86 -8.90
N PRO A 84 15.19 -12.21 -7.88
CA PRO A 84 16.40 -13.00 -8.07
C PRO A 84 16.12 -14.43 -8.53
N ASN A 85 17.02 -14.95 -9.36
CA ASN A 85 17.09 -16.38 -9.69
C ASN A 85 18.15 -17.12 -8.88
N ARG A 86 19.05 -16.38 -8.23
CA ARG A 86 20.10 -16.93 -7.39
C ARG A 86 19.92 -16.49 -5.95
N PRO A 87 20.36 -17.29 -4.99
CA PRO A 87 20.10 -16.99 -3.60
C PRO A 87 20.69 -15.69 -3.07
N GLU A 88 21.87 -15.31 -3.54
CA GLU A 88 22.63 -14.16 -3.06
C GLU A 88 21.90 -12.83 -3.38
N GLY A 89 20.95 -12.86 -4.32
CA GLY A 89 20.18 -11.68 -4.70
C GLY A 89 19.00 -11.37 -3.78
N TRP A 90 18.56 -12.29 -2.92
CA TRP A 90 17.32 -12.11 -2.14
C TRP A 90 17.43 -11.03 -1.07
N ALA A 91 18.57 -10.93 -0.39
CA ALA A 91 18.82 -9.86 0.56
C ALA A 91 18.68 -8.47 -0.09
N PHE A 92 19.25 -8.29 -1.28
CA PHE A 92 19.15 -7.04 -2.04
C PHE A 92 17.74 -6.77 -2.56
N PHE A 93 17.03 -7.82 -2.98
CA PHE A 93 15.62 -7.73 -3.39
C PHE A 93 14.73 -7.20 -2.27
N PHE A 94 14.79 -7.81 -1.08
CA PHE A 94 13.98 -7.37 0.05
C PHE A 94 14.36 -5.97 0.53
N ALA A 95 15.66 -5.65 0.61
CA ALA A 95 16.10 -4.29 0.96
C ALA A 95 15.58 -3.22 -0.04
N SER A 96 15.54 -3.55 -1.33
CA SER A 96 14.97 -2.67 -2.36
C SER A 96 13.45 -2.54 -2.24
N LEU A 97 12.77 -3.65 -1.98
CA LEU A 97 11.31 -3.72 -1.84
C LEU A 97 10.83 -2.92 -0.63
N GLU A 98 11.47 -3.11 0.52
CA GLU A 98 11.14 -2.40 1.76
C GLU A 98 11.34 -0.90 1.63
N ARG A 99 12.42 -0.48 0.94
CA ARG A 99 12.62 0.93 0.61
C ARG A 99 11.51 1.48 -0.28
N ALA A 100 11.05 0.70 -1.26
CA ALA A 100 9.93 1.08 -2.11
C ALA A 100 8.62 1.18 -1.32
N PHE A 101 8.37 0.27 -0.37
CA PHE A 101 7.21 0.35 0.53
C PHE A 101 7.20 1.61 1.36
N VAL A 102 8.33 1.98 1.97
CA VAL A 102 8.47 3.23 2.73
C VAL A 102 8.27 4.44 1.80
N SER A 103 8.91 4.44 0.63
CA SER A 103 8.83 5.56 -0.33
C SER A 103 7.42 5.79 -0.88
N LYS A 104 6.60 4.74 -0.97
CA LYS A 104 5.21 4.81 -1.48
C LYS A 104 4.17 4.78 -0.39
N ASN A 105 4.60 4.85 0.88
CA ASN A 105 3.74 4.78 2.05
C ASN A 105 2.74 3.60 1.98
N VAL A 106 3.24 2.42 1.58
CA VAL A 106 2.39 1.25 1.31
C VAL A 106 1.73 0.76 2.60
N PRO A 107 0.38 0.69 2.65
CA PRO A 107 -0.34 0.14 3.78
C PRO A 107 0.05 -1.31 4.07
N GLU A 108 0.17 -1.68 5.35
CA GLU A 108 0.59 -3.02 5.79
C GLU A 108 -0.23 -4.14 5.14
N LYS A 109 -1.55 -3.94 5.06
CA LYS A 109 -2.52 -4.87 4.45
C LYS A 109 -2.23 -5.23 2.99
N PHE A 110 -1.48 -4.40 2.26
CA PHE A 110 -1.17 -4.63 0.85
C PHE A 110 0.23 -5.21 0.61
N LYS A 111 1.12 -5.19 1.61
CA LYS A 111 2.53 -5.58 1.43
C LYS A 111 2.69 -7.03 0.97
N SER A 112 1.97 -7.96 1.58
CA SER A 112 2.01 -9.38 1.20
C SER A 112 1.50 -9.60 -0.22
N GLU A 113 0.37 -8.99 -0.56
CA GLU A 113 -0.25 -9.13 -1.88
C GLU A 113 0.63 -8.54 -2.98
N ILE A 114 1.26 -7.38 -2.72
CA ILE A 114 2.24 -6.80 -3.63
C ILE A 114 3.44 -7.72 -3.80
N LEU A 115 3.99 -8.29 -2.72
CA LEU A 115 5.10 -9.23 -2.78
C LEU A 115 4.77 -10.45 -3.66
N LEU A 116 3.62 -11.08 -3.44
CA LEU A 116 3.16 -12.23 -4.25
C LEU A 116 3.02 -11.84 -5.74
N ASN A 117 2.45 -10.66 -6.02
CA ASN A 117 2.34 -10.12 -7.38
C ASN A 117 3.70 -9.87 -8.05
N LEU A 118 4.72 -9.48 -7.28
CA LEU A 118 6.08 -9.29 -7.80
C LEU A 118 6.76 -10.62 -8.11
N LEU A 119 6.58 -11.64 -7.27
CA LEU A 119 7.15 -12.97 -7.44
C LEU A 119 6.62 -13.71 -8.68
N GLY A 120 5.39 -13.42 -9.09
CA GLY A 120 4.78 -14.05 -10.27
C GLY A 120 4.72 -15.57 -10.14
N GLU A 121 5.27 -16.31 -11.09
CA GLU A 121 5.27 -17.78 -11.07
C GLU A 121 5.97 -18.39 -9.83
N LYS A 122 6.97 -17.70 -9.27
CA LYS A 122 7.63 -18.14 -8.03
C LYS A 122 6.70 -18.07 -6.81
N ALA A 123 5.63 -17.27 -6.87
CA ALA A 123 4.65 -17.20 -5.80
C ALA A 123 3.96 -18.57 -5.61
N SER A 124 3.64 -19.29 -6.69
CA SER A 124 2.98 -20.60 -6.62
C SER A 124 3.76 -21.61 -5.76
N ASN A 125 5.09 -21.61 -5.85
CA ASN A 125 5.96 -22.49 -5.05
C ASN A 125 5.96 -22.08 -3.57
N VAL A 126 5.75 -20.80 -3.26
CA VAL A 126 5.66 -20.33 -1.89
C VAL A 126 4.29 -20.69 -1.31
N LEU A 127 3.22 -20.49 -2.09
CA LEU A 127 1.84 -20.78 -1.70
C LEU A 127 1.60 -22.25 -1.35
N THR A 128 2.36 -23.20 -1.90
CA THR A 128 2.24 -24.62 -1.52
C THR A 128 2.60 -24.93 -0.06
N TYR A 129 3.31 -24.02 0.61
CA TYR A 129 3.81 -24.22 1.98
C TYR A 129 3.17 -23.30 3.01
N VAL A 130 2.33 -22.35 2.59
CA VAL A 130 1.79 -21.27 3.42
C VAL A 130 0.31 -21.53 3.72
N LYS A 131 -0.12 -21.35 4.96
CA LYS A 131 -1.55 -21.40 5.33
C LYS A 131 -2.24 -20.06 5.03
N ASP A 132 -3.56 -20.08 4.82
CA ASP A 132 -4.34 -18.88 4.46
C ASP A 132 -4.20 -17.72 5.46
N ASP A 133 -4.00 -18.02 6.75
CA ASP A 133 -3.77 -17.02 7.81
C ASP A 133 -2.39 -16.37 7.75
N GLU A 134 -1.38 -17.07 7.23
CA GLU A 134 0.00 -16.60 7.11
C GLU A 134 0.22 -15.71 5.87
N LEU A 135 -0.66 -15.81 4.86
CA LEU A 135 -0.58 -15.02 3.62
C LEU A 135 -0.79 -13.51 3.85
N ASN A 136 -1.49 -13.14 4.92
CA ASN A 136 -1.79 -11.74 5.23
C ASN A 136 -0.68 -11.05 6.05
N ASN A 137 0.42 -11.74 6.37
CA ASN A 137 1.53 -11.20 7.16
C ASN A 137 2.83 -11.15 6.35
N TYR A 138 3.30 -9.94 6.07
CA TYR A 138 4.49 -9.71 5.25
C TYR A 138 5.76 -10.33 5.85
N GLU A 139 5.99 -10.20 7.15
CA GLU A 139 7.19 -10.70 7.81
C GLU A 139 7.25 -12.23 7.82
N GLN A 140 6.11 -12.89 8.01
CA GLN A 140 6.00 -14.34 7.92
C GLN A 140 6.25 -14.82 6.48
N LEU A 141 5.61 -14.19 5.51
CA LEU A 141 5.78 -14.53 4.10
C LEU A 141 7.23 -14.34 3.64
N LYS A 142 7.87 -13.22 4.03
CA LYS A 142 9.30 -12.97 3.80
C LYS A 142 10.17 -14.08 4.40
N SER A 143 9.91 -14.48 5.64
CA SER A 143 10.67 -15.54 6.31
C SER A 143 10.56 -16.89 5.59
N ILE A 144 9.38 -17.21 5.07
CA ILE A 144 9.15 -18.43 4.28
C ILE A 144 9.90 -18.38 2.95
N ILE A 145 9.84 -17.24 2.25
CA ILE A 145 10.56 -17.04 0.97
C ILE A 145 12.08 -17.14 1.17
N LEU A 146 12.61 -16.53 2.21
CA LEU A 146 14.04 -16.63 2.53
C LEU A 146 14.42 -18.06 2.87
N ARG A 147 13.61 -18.80 3.64
CA ARG A 147 13.88 -20.23 3.91
C ARG A 147 13.89 -21.09 2.64
N GLU A 148 13.03 -20.78 1.67
CA GLU A 148 12.93 -21.53 0.42
C GLU A 148 14.07 -21.22 -0.55
N TYR A 149 14.48 -19.96 -0.64
CA TYR A 149 15.38 -19.50 -1.69
C TYR A 149 16.76 -19.02 -1.23
N GLU A 150 16.97 -18.78 0.06
CA GLU A 150 18.30 -18.54 0.63
C GLU A 150 18.90 -19.89 1.07
N PRO A 151 20.12 -20.25 0.62
CA PRO A 151 20.74 -21.52 0.95
C PRO A 151 20.97 -21.53 2.46
N SER A 152 20.65 -22.67 3.05
CA SER A 152 21.11 -22.96 4.40
C SER A 152 22.63 -22.86 4.47
N ALA A 153 23.18 -22.50 5.63
CA ALA A 153 24.63 -22.45 5.86
C ALA A 153 25.36 -23.74 5.39
N ASN A 154 24.68 -24.90 5.47
CA ASN A 154 25.19 -26.17 4.99
C ASN A 154 25.26 -26.24 3.45
N GLN A 155 24.28 -25.71 2.73
CA GLN A 155 24.32 -25.64 1.27
C GLN A 155 25.40 -24.68 0.77
N PHE A 156 25.64 -23.58 1.49
CA PHE A 156 26.78 -22.70 1.24
C PHE A 156 28.11 -23.43 1.43
N LEU A 157 28.25 -24.20 2.51
CA LEU A 157 29.44 -24.99 2.78
C LEU A 157 29.70 -26.04 1.68
N GLU A 158 28.66 -26.74 1.23
CA GLU A 158 28.78 -27.75 0.18
C GLU A 158 29.11 -27.13 -1.18
N GLN A 159 28.48 -26.01 -1.56
CA GLN A 159 28.88 -25.26 -2.77
C GLN A 159 30.34 -24.80 -2.68
N PHE A 160 30.76 -24.25 -1.55
CA PHE A 160 32.14 -23.82 -1.35
C PHE A 160 33.13 -24.98 -1.52
N LYS A 161 32.83 -26.15 -0.92
CA LYS A 161 33.65 -27.37 -1.09
C LYS A 161 33.68 -27.84 -2.53
N SER A 162 32.58 -27.76 -3.27
CA SER A 162 32.51 -28.13 -4.69
C SER A 162 33.40 -27.21 -5.54
N TYR A 163 33.38 -25.90 -5.28
CA TYR A 163 34.25 -24.94 -5.98
C TYR A 163 35.73 -25.14 -5.64
N ALA A 164 36.04 -25.43 -4.36
CA ALA A 164 37.41 -25.68 -3.92
C ALA A 164 37.98 -26.99 -4.46
N SER A 165 37.14 -28.01 -4.65
CA SER A 165 37.53 -29.34 -5.18
C SER A 165 37.61 -29.41 -6.71
N SER A 166 37.17 -28.36 -7.42
CA SER A 166 37.21 -28.28 -8.90
C SER A 166 38.48 -27.60 -9.44
N LYS A 167 39.50 -27.38 -8.60
CA LYS A 167 40.85 -26.94 -8.95
C LYS A 167 41.84 -28.06 -8.72
#